data_AF-A0A3A4VL92-F1
#
_entry.id   AF-A0A3A4VL92-F1
#
_cell.length_a   1.000
_cell.length_b   1.000
_cell.length_c   1.000
_cell.angle_alpha   90.00
_cell.angle_beta   90.00
_cell.angle_gamma   90.00
#
_symmetry.space_group_name_H-M   'P 1'
#
loop_
_entity.id
_entity.type
_entity.pdbx_description
1 polymer ?
#
loop_
_entity_poly.entity_id
_entity_poly.type
_entity_poly.pdbx_seq_one_letter_code
_entity_poly.pdbx_strand_id
1 'polypeptide(L)'
;MNFKSVSGKVIVSVATTVFVIALGTVAFSMTFSNEGGVSVASVASAWSDGSSGGCCGGGGGRDNDRDNDREKKKPKPSCDISANPDKIQSGDFSVLTWTSKNASSATLSSIGSVGTSGTFTVVPTLTTTYTLTVKGSGGTATCKTTVVVENPVPACNISANPNVIQHGGSSTLTWSSTNATSATINQGIGNVALSGSTSVSPSVTTTYTMTVTGPGGTANCQTFVTVQEVPNAPLCTISANPNNVQHGGSSTLTWSSSNATSASLSGHGTVALNDSHAEHNLTSNTTFTLTVTGPGGTANCQTTITVQQAQTPSCTISANPSSIQTGGSSYLTWSSSNAVSATLTNFGNVGVNGNQTVYPLHTTTYTLTVYNAQGQSAQCQTTVTVSTIPFQNPPSCWITLTPQYGYGSYNYNQQATLTWGSNNATSAYISPLIGSVPTSGSRTVYTDGYVMYTMTVYNAQGQSATCQTQTQVIPPPPVYPPQITLTQIPYTGLDLGTVGTMAYYFSILAFALAASYLAVYYLPMFAGIKARVPAPVMEAPMQFAKSVAASIPLRVPSSTKLALGSLTKDAMTFIRSENGKAPRIVIARS
;
A
#
# COMPACT_ATOMS: atom_id res chain seq x y z
N MET A 1 -21.45 58.61 15.31
CA MET A 1 -20.11 59.26 15.33
C MET A 1 -19.45 59.04 13.98
N ASN A 2 -18.56 59.95 13.56
CA ASN A 2 -17.85 59.87 12.27
C ASN A 2 -16.45 59.27 12.47
N PHE A 3 -15.94 58.42 11.57
CA PHE A 3 -14.97 58.79 10.52
C PHE A 3 -14.49 57.58 9.67
N LYS A 4 -13.70 57.85 8.62
CA LYS A 4 -13.17 56.89 7.63
C LYS A 4 -11.72 56.47 7.94
N SER A 5 -11.25 55.36 7.34
CA SER A 5 -10.11 55.26 6.38
C SER A 5 -9.33 53.92 6.53
N VAL A 6 -9.53 52.91 5.65
CA VAL A 6 -8.80 52.57 4.38
C VAL A 6 -7.48 51.79 4.54
N SER A 7 -7.47 50.53 4.04
CA SER A 7 -6.41 49.80 3.27
C SER A 7 -6.76 48.29 3.23
N GLY A 8 -6.63 47.50 2.15
CA GLY A 8 -6.33 47.75 0.74
C GLY A 8 -6.20 46.42 -0.08
N LYS A 9 -6.53 46.43 -1.40
CA LYS A 9 -6.13 45.53 -2.53
C LYS A 9 -5.70 44.05 -2.27
N VAL A 10 -6.09 42.98 -2.99
CA VAL A 10 -7.06 42.54 -4.06
C VAL A 10 -7.02 40.97 -4.08
N ILE A 11 -7.78 40.13 -4.83
CA ILE A 11 -8.73 40.28 -5.97
C ILE A 11 -10.14 39.70 -5.59
N VAL A 12 -10.97 38.89 -6.30
CA VAL A 12 -11.05 38.09 -7.57
C VAL A 12 -12.45 38.30 -8.23
N SER A 13 -12.58 37.98 -9.51
CA SER A 13 -13.81 37.97 -10.34
C SER A 13 -15.05 37.30 -9.71
N VAL A 14 -16.23 37.93 -9.86
CA VAL A 14 -17.42 37.40 -10.60
C VAL A 14 -18.29 38.61 -11.01
N ALA A 15 -18.75 38.67 -12.27
CA ALA A 15 -19.84 39.57 -12.69
C ALA A 15 -20.64 38.98 -13.86
N THR A 16 -21.95 38.80 -13.64
CA THR A 16 -22.93 38.31 -14.62
C THR A 16 -23.04 39.22 -15.84
N THR A 17 -23.12 38.65 -17.06
CA THR A 17 -23.49 39.40 -18.27
C THR A 17 -24.81 38.86 -18.83
N VAL A 18 -25.75 39.75 -19.12
CA VAL A 18 -27.07 39.41 -19.70
C VAL A 18 -26.92 39.18 -21.20
N PHE A 19 -27.52 38.10 -21.71
CA PHE A 19 -27.55 37.80 -23.14
C PHE A 19 -28.65 38.62 -23.83
N VAL A 20 -28.26 39.58 -24.67
CA VAL A 20 -29.19 40.34 -25.53
C VAL A 20 -29.24 39.66 -26.90
N ILE A 21 -30.46 39.36 -27.38
CA ILE A 21 -30.67 38.72 -28.68
C ILE A 21 -30.48 39.76 -29.79
N ALA A 22 -29.46 39.54 -30.63
CA ALA A 22 -29.27 40.27 -31.88
C ALA A 22 -29.66 39.38 -33.07
N LEU A 23 -30.57 39.86 -33.93
CA LEU A 23 -31.05 39.12 -35.09
C LEU A 23 -30.04 39.22 -36.25
N GLY A 24 -29.31 38.12 -36.51
CA GLY A 24 -28.49 37.97 -37.71
C GLY A 24 -29.29 37.35 -38.86
N THR A 25 -29.43 38.06 -39.98
CA THR A 25 -30.09 37.56 -41.18
C THR A 25 -29.19 36.60 -41.96
N VAL A 26 -29.63 35.35 -42.13
CA VAL A 26 -28.93 34.35 -42.97
C VAL A 26 -29.51 34.37 -44.38
N ALA A 27 -28.72 34.80 -45.35
CA ALA A 27 -29.09 34.75 -46.76
C ALA A 27 -28.89 33.33 -47.32
N PHE A 28 -29.98 32.59 -47.51
CA PHE A 28 -29.96 31.29 -48.19
C PHE A 28 -29.92 31.50 -49.71
N SER A 29 -28.80 31.13 -50.36
CA SER A 29 -28.73 31.00 -51.83
C SER A 29 -28.86 29.53 -52.21
N MET A 30 -30.01 29.14 -52.75
CA MET A 30 -30.21 27.85 -53.41
C MET A 30 -30.11 28.01 -54.93
N THR A 31 -28.96 27.64 -55.49
CA THR A 31 -28.77 27.54 -56.95
C THR A 31 -29.28 26.18 -57.42
N PHE A 32 -30.36 26.16 -58.18
CA PHE A 32 -30.77 24.96 -58.92
C PHE A 32 -29.93 24.85 -60.20
N SER A 33 -29.12 23.79 -60.30
CA SER A 33 -28.67 23.27 -61.59
C SER A 33 -29.66 22.22 -62.08
N ASN A 34 -30.00 22.28 -63.37
CA ASN A 34 -30.63 21.15 -64.06
C ASN A 34 -30.10 21.12 -65.49
N GLU A 35 -29.55 19.99 -65.92
CA GLU A 35 -29.07 19.78 -67.28
C GLU A 35 -30.20 19.26 -68.19
N GLY A 36 -30.10 19.48 -69.50
CA GLY A 36 -31.11 19.04 -70.46
C GLY A 36 -31.17 19.90 -71.73
N GLY A 37 -30.11 19.86 -72.54
CA GLY A 37 -30.05 20.58 -73.81
C GLY A 37 -30.52 19.74 -75.01
N VAL A 38 -31.04 20.40 -76.04
CA VAL A 38 -31.23 19.84 -77.40
C VAL A 38 -30.75 20.87 -78.42
N SER A 39 -30.31 20.40 -79.59
CA SER A 39 -29.61 21.14 -80.65
C SER A 39 -30.33 22.37 -81.20
N VAL A 40 -29.57 23.43 -81.48
CA VAL A 40 -29.93 24.43 -82.50
C VAL A 40 -29.20 24.07 -83.80
N ALA A 41 -29.95 23.70 -84.84
CA ALA A 41 -29.39 23.46 -86.16
C ALA A 41 -29.12 24.78 -86.90
N SER A 42 -28.01 24.87 -87.62
CA SER A 42 -27.67 26.02 -88.47
C SER A 42 -28.39 25.94 -89.82
N VAL A 43 -29.02 27.05 -90.23
CA VAL A 43 -29.46 27.29 -91.62
C VAL A 43 -29.02 28.70 -92.01
N ALA A 44 -28.45 28.83 -93.21
CA ALA A 44 -27.80 30.06 -93.67
C ALA A 44 -28.79 31.14 -94.13
N SER A 45 -28.32 32.40 -94.14
CA SER A 45 -29.06 33.54 -94.67
C SER A 45 -28.92 33.66 -96.20
N ALA A 46 -30.06 33.73 -96.91
CA ALA A 46 -30.11 33.84 -98.37
C ALA A 46 -31.18 34.83 -98.85
N TRP A 47 -30.71 36.05 -99.17
CA TRP A 47 -31.08 36.91 -100.30
C TRP A 47 -32.51 36.94 -100.89
N SER A 48 -33.04 38.19 -100.92
CA SER A 48 -33.59 38.92 -102.09
C SER A 48 -35.11 39.00 -102.39
N ASP A 49 -35.52 40.27 -102.60
CA ASP A 49 -36.48 40.84 -103.55
C ASP A 49 -38.03 40.73 -103.38
N GLY A 50 -38.72 41.77 -103.89
CA GLY A 50 -40.18 42.00 -103.79
C GLY A 50 -40.57 42.98 -102.67
N SER A 51 -40.61 44.32 -102.79
CA SER A 51 -40.99 45.25 -103.87
C SER A 51 -42.51 45.37 -104.15
N SER A 52 -43.17 46.41 -103.63
CA SER A 52 -44.21 47.23 -104.32
C SER A 52 -44.89 48.27 -103.39
N GLY A 53 -45.22 49.46 -103.91
CA GLY A 53 -46.01 50.54 -103.25
C GLY A 53 -45.26 51.34 -102.17
N GLY A 54 -45.36 52.66 -102.04
CA GLY A 54 -46.30 53.66 -102.59
C GLY A 54 -46.90 54.49 -101.44
N CYS A 55 -46.91 55.83 -101.39
CA CYS A 55 -46.62 56.86 -102.40
C CYS A 55 -45.89 58.09 -101.79
N CYS A 56 -45.50 59.07 -102.62
CA CYS A 56 -44.70 60.23 -102.23
C CYS A 56 -45.47 61.57 -102.32
N GLY A 57 -44.93 62.61 -101.68
CA GLY A 57 -45.22 64.04 -101.95
C GLY A 57 -44.80 64.91 -100.76
N GLY A 58 -44.12 66.06 -100.91
CA GLY A 58 -43.35 66.64 -102.02
C GLY A 58 -42.16 67.42 -101.41
N GLY A 59 -41.22 68.05 -102.13
CA GLY A 59 -41.23 68.48 -103.52
C GLY A 59 -40.90 69.99 -103.59
N GLY A 60 -39.62 70.37 -103.51
CA GLY A 60 -39.19 71.77 -103.61
C GLY A 60 -37.73 72.01 -103.21
N GLY A 61 -36.99 72.77 -104.02
CA GLY A 61 -35.57 73.11 -103.82
C GLY A 61 -34.71 72.77 -105.04
N ARG A 62 -34.04 73.79 -105.60
CA ARG A 62 -33.03 73.67 -106.66
C ARG A 62 -31.73 74.27 -106.14
N ASP A 63 -30.58 73.76 -106.58
CA ASP A 63 -29.68 74.45 -107.51
C ASP A 63 -28.43 73.60 -107.80
N ASN A 64 -27.66 73.97 -108.82
CA ASN A 64 -26.51 73.19 -109.29
C ASN A 64 -25.20 73.78 -108.74
N ASP A 65 -24.21 72.94 -108.44
CA ASP A 65 -23.05 72.78 -109.34
C ASP A 65 -22.19 71.54 -108.96
N ARG A 66 -21.06 71.38 -109.66
CA ARG A 66 -19.91 70.48 -109.50
C ARG A 66 -19.44 70.30 -108.02
N ASP A 67 -18.68 69.27 -107.65
CA ASP A 67 -17.70 68.54 -108.46
C ASP A 67 -17.48 67.04 -108.05
N ASN A 68 -16.55 66.41 -108.75
CA ASN A 68 -16.15 65.02 -108.67
C ASN A 68 -15.37 64.64 -107.39
N ASP A 69 -15.96 63.78 -106.55
CA ASP A 69 -15.18 62.70 -105.92
C ASP A 69 -16.04 61.49 -105.53
N ARG A 70 -16.23 60.55 -106.48
CA ARG A 70 -16.95 59.29 -106.20
C ARG A 70 -15.99 58.27 -105.60
N GLU A 71 -15.67 58.43 -104.32
CA GLU A 71 -14.84 57.47 -103.57
C GLU A 71 -15.39 56.05 -103.79
N LYS A 72 -14.62 55.21 -104.50
CA LYS A 72 -14.99 53.81 -104.75
C LYS A 72 -14.87 53.06 -103.44
N LYS A 73 -15.94 53.08 -102.64
CA LYS A 73 -16.07 52.37 -101.36
C LYS A 73 -15.80 50.88 -101.57
N LYS A 74 -14.54 50.49 -101.33
CA LYS A 74 -14.01 49.15 -101.61
C LYS A 74 -14.83 48.13 -100.81
N PRO A 75 -15.20 46.99 -101.41
CA PRO A 75 -16.11 46.05 -100.76
C PRO A 75 -15.47 45.51 -99.48
N LYS A 76 -16.18 45.64 -98.35
CA LYS A 76 -15.72 45.13 -97.06
C LYS A 76 -15.47 43.62 -97.17
N PRO A 77 -14.37 43.09 -96.62
CA PRO A 77 -14.19 41.65 -96.55
C PRO A 77 -15.27 40.99 -95.67
N SER A 78 -15.61 39.75 -95.99
CA SER A 78 -16.38 38.86 -95.11
C SER A 78 -15.66 37.52 -95.00
N CYS A 79 -15.86 36.83 -93.90
CA CYS A 79 -15.37 35.47 -93.68
C CYS A 79 -16.53 34.57 -93.25
N ASP A 80 -16.29 33.27 -93.30
CA ASP A 80 -17.02 32.26 -92.57
C ASP A 80 -16.02 31.22 -92.06
N ILE A 81 -16.25 30.66 -90.87
CA ILE A 81 -15.41 29.60 -90.29
C ILE A 81 -16.26 28.66 -89.43
N SER A 82 -16.14 27.38 -89.72
CA SER A 82 -16.78 26.29 -88.99
C SER A 82 -15.75 25.30 -88.45
N ALA A 83 -16.14 24.57 -87.41
CA ALA A 83 -15.42 23.42 -86.88
C ALA A 83 -16.30 22.19 -87.08
N ASN A 84 -15.72 21.07 -87.52
CA ASN A 84 -16.44 19.81 -87.66
C ASN A 84 -15.56 18.62 -87.21
N PRO A 85 -15.97 17.86 -86.18
CA PRO A 85 -17.04 18.18 -85.23
C PRO A 85 -16.73 19.44 -84.38
N ASP A 86 -17.75 20.11 -83.86
CA ASP A 86 -17.62 21.28 -82.98
C ASP A 86 -17.44 20.90 -81.50
N LYS A 87 -17.86 19.69 -81.13
CA LYS A 87 -17.61 19.02 -79.85
C LYS A 87 -16.68 17.83 -80.03
N ILE A 88 -15.71 17.67 -79.13
CA ILE A 88 -14.76 16.54 -79.12
C ILE A 88 -14.43 16.08 -77.70
N GLN A 89 -13.91 14.87 -77.52
CA GLN A 89 -13.22 14.50 -76.28
C GLN A 89 -11.77 14.99 -76.31
N SER A 90 -11.14 15.04 -75.14
CA SER A 90 -9.75 15.50 -75.00
C SER A 90 -8.75 14.58 -75.75
N GLY A 91 -8.11 15.12 -76.80
CA GLY A 91 -7.16 14.40 -77.64
C GLY A 91 -7.71 13.91 -79.00
N ASP A 92 -9.02 14.02 -79.22
CA ASP A 92 -9.62 13.88 -80.55
C ASP A 92 -9.25 15.07 -81.46
N PHE A 93 -9.57 14.97 -82.75
CA PHE A 93 -9.36 16.04 -83.72
C PHE A 93 -10.66 16.70 -84.19
N SER A 94 -10.58 17.99 -84.50
CA SER A 94 -11.62 18.76 -85.20
C SER A 94 -11.03 19.38 -86.46
N VAL A 95 -11.80 19.43 -87.55
CA VAL A 95 -11.39 20.08 -88.80
C VAL A 95 -11.99 21.47 -88.87
N LEU A 96 -11.14 22.49 -88.76
CA LEU A 96 -11.51 23.88 -89.04
C LEU A 96 -11.60 24.06 -90.55
N THR A 97 -12.73 24.60 -91.04
CA THR A 97 -12.96 24.92 -92.45
C THR A 97 -13.33 26.39 -92.56
N TRP A 98 -12.70 27.14 -93.47
CA TRP A 98 -13.03 28.56 -93.65
C TRP A 98 -13.03 29.02 -95.10
N THR A 99 -13.82 30.07 -95.35
CA THR A 99 -13.86 30.81 -96.61
C THR A 99 -13.89 32.30 -96.36
N SER A 100 -13.53 33.10 -97.37
CA SER A 100 -13.69 34.56 -97.30
C SER A 100 -13.94 35.19 -98.67
N LYS A 101 -14.56 36.37 -98.66
CA LYS A 101 -14.86 37.19 -99.85
C LYS A 101 -14.23 38.57 -99.67
N ASN A 102 -13.72 39.15 -100.76
CA ASN A 102 -13.03 40.45 -100.81
C ASN A 102 -11.79 40.57 -99.90
N ALA A 103 -11.22 39.46 -99.44
CA ALA A 103 -10.00 39.41 -98.65
C ALA A 103 -8.76 39.18 -99.55
N SER A 104 -7.64 39.81 -99.18
CA SER A 104 -6.32 39.63 -99.78
C SER A 104 -5.36 38.82 -98.89
N SER A 105 -5.66 38.71 -97.59
CA SER A 105 -4.93 37.83 -96.67
C SER A 105 -5.80 37.41 -95.48
N ALA A 106 -5.45 36.28 -94.87
CA ALA A 106 -6.14 35.70 -93.74
C ALA A 106 -5.15 35.25 -92.66
N THR A 107 -5.53 35.39 -91.39
CA THR A 107 -4.73 34.98 -90.23
C THR A 107 -5.64 34.33 -89.19
N LEU A 108 -5.28 33.13 -88.75
CA LEU A 108 -6.03 32.32 -87.80
C LEU A 108 -5.31 32.28 -86.45
N SER A 109 -6.03 32.57 -85.36
CA SER A 109 -5.46 32.59 -84.01
C SER A 109 -4.75 31.28 -83.66
N SER A 110 -3.56 31.38 -83.06
CA SER A 110 -2.69 30.25 -82.68
C SER A 110 -2.12 29.39 -83.82
N ILE A 111 -2.47 29.67 -85.09
CA ILE A 111 -1.99 28.95 -86.28
C ILE A 111 -1.18 29.87 -87.21
N GLY A 112 -1.48 31.17 -87.25
CA GLY A 112 -0.69 32.17 -87.99
C GLY A 112 -1.33 32.58 -89.32
N SER A 113 -0.52 32.85 -90.34
CA SER A 113 -1.01 33.26 -91.66
C SER A 113 -1.53 32.06 -92.44
N VAL A 114 -2.72 32.19 -93.04
CA VAL A 114 -3.41 31.12 -93.75
C VAL A 114 -3.96 31.60 -95.10
N GLY A 115 -4.38 30.68 -95.97
CA GLY A 115 -5.07 31.00 -97.22
C GLY A 115 -6.41 31.70 -96.97
N THR A 116 -6.90 32.49 -97.94
CA THR A 116 -8.21 33.16 -97.86
C THR A 116 -9.40 32.19 -97.85
N SER A 117 -9.18 30.94 -98.27
CA SER A 117 -9.97 29.77 -97.91
C SER A 117 -9.04 28.60 -97.57
N GLY A 118 -9.55 27.59 -96.87
CA GLY A 118 -8.78 26.40 -96.54
C GLY A 118 -9.40 25.53 -95.46
N THR A 119 -8.69 24.47 -95.11
CA THR A 119 -8.99 23.55 -94.01
C THR A 119 -7.75 23.33 -93.14
N PHE A 120 -7.93 23.08 -91.85
CA PHE A 120 -6.83 22.76 -90.92
C PHE A 120 -7.33 21.86 -89.79
N THR A 121 -6.64 20.75 -89.54
CA THR A 121 -6.96 19.82 -88.46
C THR A 121 -6.31 20.29 -87.15
N VAL A 122 -7.12 20.44 -86.10
CA VAL A 122 -6.66 20.81 -84.75
C VAL A 122 -6.94 19.68 -83.76
N VAL A 123 -6.07 19.56 -82.76
CA VAL A 123 -6.19 18.60 -81.64
C VAL A 123 -6.13 19.36 -80.31
N PRO A 124 -7.18 20.15 -79.95
CA PRO A 124 -7.18 20.92 -78.71
C PRO A 124 -7.51 20.02 -77.50
N THR A 125 -6.79 20.20 -76.39
CA THR A 125 -7.03 19.52 -75.11
C THR A 125 -7.92 20.33 -74.15
N LEU A 126 -8.22 21.58 -74.51
CA LEU A 126 -9.10 22.51 -73.78
C LEU A 126 -9.98 23.26 -74.78
N THR A 127 -11.20 23.62 -74.37
CA THR A 127 -12.16 24.39 -75.19
C THR A 127 -11.51 25.66 -75.75
N THR A 128 -11.41 25.74 -77.08
CA THR A 128 -10.61 26.75 -77.78
C THR A 128 -11.44 27.49 -78.83
N THR A 129 -11.53 28.82 -78.71
CA THR A 129 -12.17 29.69 -79.71
C THR A 129 -11.16 30.15 -80.76
N TYR A 130 -11.25 29.58 -81.95
CA TYR A 130 -10.45 29.99 -83.10
C TYR A 130 -11.05 31.23 -83.75
N THR A 131 -10.26 32.32 -83.77
CA THR A 131 -10.63 33.59 -84.40
C THR A 131 -9.89 33.73 -85.73
N LEU A 132 -10.64 33.70 -86.83
CA LEU A 132 -10.16 34.02 -88.17
C LEU A 132 -10.27 35.54 -88.38
N THR A 133 -9.16 36.18 -88.69
CA THR A 133 -9.12 37.59 -89.09
C THR A 133 -8.75 37.67 -90.57
N VAL A 134 -9.58 38.32 -91.37
CA VAL A 134 -9.32 38.55 -92.80
C VAL A 134 -9.12 40.04 -93.08
N LYS A 135 -8.15 40.36 -93.93
CA LYS A 135 -7.84 41.72 -94.37
C LYS A 135 -8.07 41.81 -95.88
N GLY A 136 -8.64 42.93 -96.32
CA GLY A 136 -8.97 43.18 -97.72
C GLY A 136 -8.89 44.67 -98.05
N SER A 137 -9.10 45.00 -99.32
CA SER A 137 -8.98 46.40 -99.77
C SER A 137 -10.06 47.31 -99.19
N GLY A 138 -11.20 46.76 -98.74
CA GLY A 138 -12.26 47.42 -97.97
C GLY A 138 -12.17 47.28 -96.44
N GLY A 139 -10.98 47.03 -95.88
CA GLY A 139 -10.74 46.99 -94.42
C GLY A 139 -10.54 45.58 -93.87
N THR A 140 -11.11 45.29 -92.70
CA THR A 140 -10.96 44.00 -92.01
C THR A 140 -12.30 43.41 -91.57
N ALA A 141 -12.33 42.09 -91.39
CA ALA A 141 -13.42 41.35 -90.77
C ALA A 141 -12.88 40.21 -89.92
N THR A 142 -13.66 39.80 -88.92
CA THR A 142 -13.33 38.74 -87.97
C THR A 142 -14.49 37.78 -87.81
N CYS A 143 -14.18 36.48 -87.82
CA CYS A 143 -15.13 35.39 -87.65
C CYS A 143 -14.58 34.42 -86.61
N LYS A 144 -15.47 33.71 -85.90
CA LYS A 144 -15.07 32.83 -84.79
C LYS A 144 -15.81 31.50 -84.85
N THR A 145 -15.10 30.44 -84.52
CA THR A 145 -15.68 29.14 -84.16
C THR A 145 -15.07 28.66 -82.85
N THR A 146 -15.77 27.85 -82.07
CA THR A 146 -15.28 27.29 -80.80
C THR A 146 -15.33 25.78 -80.89
N VAL A 147 -14.18 25.14 -80.70
CA VAL A 147 -14.14 23.69 -80.47
C VAL A 147 -14.31 23.48 -78.97
N VAL A 148 -15.40 22.83 -78.57
CA VAL A 148 -15.68 22.46 -77.18
C VAL A 148 -15.01 21.13 -76.89
N VAL A 149 -14.13 21.10 -75.88
CA VAL A 149 -13.43 19.89 -75.47
C VAL A 149 -14.02 19.39 -74.16
N GLU A 150 -14.76 18.31 -74.25
CA GLU A 150 -15.29 17.59 -73.10
C GLU A 150 -14.16 16.75 -72.48
N ASN A 151 -13.98 16.89 -71.17
CA ASN A 151 -12.96 16.18 -70.40
C ASN A 151 -13.68 15.35 -69.31
N PRO A 152 -13.37 14.05 -69.16
CA PRO A 152 -14.07 13.21 -68.19
C PRO A 152 -13.74 13.64 -66.76
N VAL A 153 -14.77 13.72 -65.92
CA VAL A 153 -14.66 14.18 -64.53
C VAL A 153 -13.81 13.19 -63.71
N PRO A 154 -12.88 13.66 -62.85
CA PRO A 154 -12.17 12.82 -61.90
C PRO A 154 -13.11 12.03 -60.97
N ALA A 155 -12.72 10.82 -60.63
CA ALA A 155 -13.35 10.06 -59.54
C ALA A 155 -12.28 9.44 -58.64
N CYS A 156 -12.64 9.17 -57.39
CA CYS A 156 -11.77 8.58 -56.40
C CYS A 156 -12.51 7.50 -55.59
N ASN A 157 -11.76 6.69 -54.88
CA ASN A 157 -12.22 5.85 -53.79
C ASN A 157 -11.14 5.83 -52.71
N ILE A 158 -11.52 5.92 -51.44
CA ILE A 158 -10.61 5.77 -50.30
C ILE A 158 -11.30 4.98 -49.20
N SER A 159 -10.59 4.02 -48.63
CA SER A 159 -11.07 3.12 -47.58
C SER A 159 -10.02 2.98 -46.48
N ALA A 160 -10.48 2.71 -45.25
CA ALA A 160 -9.64 2.44 -44.09
C ALA A 160 -9.88 1.01 -43.60
N ASN A 161 -8.81 0.24 -43.39
CA ASN A 161 -8.90 -1.11 -42.86
C ASN A 161 -7.82 -1.39 -41.79
N PRO A 162 -8.19 -1.69 -40.53
CA PRO A 162 -9.54 -1.61 -39.97
C PRO A 162 -10.02 -0.15 -39.87
N ASN A 163 -11.34 0.09 -39.96
CA ASN A 163 -11.93 1.42 -39.79
C ASN A 163 -12.17 1.80 -38.31
N VAL A 164 -11.99 0.85 -37.39
CA VAL A 164 -11.98 1.08 -35.93
C VAL A 164 -10.66 0.56 -35.36
N ILE A 165 -9.97 1.39 -34.57
CA ILE A 165 -8.74 1.03 -33.86
C ILE A 165 -8.85 1.37 -32.38
N GLN A 166 -8.13 0.65 -31.52
CA GLN A 166 -7.88 1.11 -30.15
C GLN A 166 -6.88 2.28 -30.17
N HIS A 167 -6.92 3.15 -29.15
CA HIS A 167 -5.93 4.22 -28.99
C HIS A 167 -4.49 3.67 -29.04
N GLY A 168 -3.67 4.23 -29.94
CA GLY A 168 -2.29 3.76 -30.20
C GLY A 168 -2.17 2.64 -31.23
N GLY A 169 -3.28 2.17 -31.81
CA GLY A 169 -3.28 1.23 -32.93
C GLY A 169 -2.93 1.86 -34.29
N SER A 170 -3.13 1.11 -35.36
CA SER A 170 -2.89 1.57 -36.75
C SER A 170 -3.98 1.08 -37.70
N SER A 171 -4.27 1.87 -38.72
CA SER A 171 -5.18 1.55 -39.83
C SER A 171 -4.46 1.73 -41.16
N THR A 172 -4.73 0.88 -42.15
CA THR A 172 -4.22 1.06 -43.51
C THR A 172 -5.28 1.78 -44.34
N LEU A 173 -4.95 3.01 -44.77
CA LEU A 173 -5.70 3.70 -45.81
C LEU A 173 -5.33 3.10 -47.16
N THR A 174 -6.30 2.81 -48.01
CA THR A 174 -6.11 2.32 -49.40
C THR A 174 -6.99 3.14 -50.34
N TRP A 175 -6.43 3.59 -51.46
CA TRP A 175 -7.13 4.46 -52.41
C TRP A 175 -6.84 4.15 -53.88
N SER A 176 -7.76 4.60 -54.74
CA SER A 176 -7.64 4.60 -56.19
C SER A 176 -8.36 5.82 -56.78
N SER A 177 -8.02 6.19 -58.02
CA SER A 177 -8.67 7.28 -58.74
C SER A 177 -8.61 7.08 -60.26
N THR A 178 -9.52 7.75 -60.97
CA THR A 178 -9.64 7.75 -62.43
C THR A 178 -9.81 9.17 -62.94
N ASN A 179 -9.41 9.41 -64.19
CA ASN A 179 -9.43 10.72 -64.89
C ASN A 179 -8.68 11.86 -64.17
N ALA A 180 -7.89 11.55 -63.15
CA ALA A 180 -7.09 12.48 -62.37
C ALA A 180 -5.62 12.48 -62.82
N THR A 181 -4.97 13.65 -62.75
CA THR A 181 -3.53 13.84 -62.97
C THR A 181 -2.76 14.06 -61.67
N SER A 182 -3.47 14.35 -60.56
CA SER A 182 -2.87 14.50 -59.24
C SER A 182 -3.84 14.14 -58.12
N ALA A 183 -3.31 13.69 -56.99
CA ALA A 183 -4.05 13.34 -55.79
C ALA A 183 -3.35 13.87 -54.52
N THR A 184 -4.15 14.31 -53.55
CA THR A 184 -3.68 14.71 -52.22
C THR A 184 -4.59 14.11 -51.15
N ILE A 185 -4.05 13.88 -49.95
CA ILE A 185 -4.81 13.48 -48.75
C ILE A 185 -4.47 14.46 -47.62
N ASN A 186 -5.48 14.86 -46.85
CA ASN A 186 -5.33 15.75 -45.68
C ASN A 186 -4.64 15.05 -44.47
N GLN A 187 -4.77 15.62 -43.27
CA GLN A 187 -4.17 15.10 -42.03
C GLN A 187 -2.64 14.89 -42.10
N GLY A 188 -1.93 15.74 -42.85
CA GLY A 188 -0.47 15.73 -42.96
C GLY A 188 0.11 14.73 -43.96
N ILE A 189 -0.72 13.95 -44.68
CA ILE A 189 -0.23 12.98 -45.68
C ILE A 189 0.27 13.70 -46.95
N GLY A 190 -0.44 14.71 -47.44
CA GLY A 190 -0.01 15.53 -48.57
C GLY A 190 -0.23 14.85 -49.93
N ASN A 191 0.67 15.09 -50.88
CA ASN A 191 0.58 14.56 -52.24
C ASN A 191 0.82 13.04 -52.29
N VAL A 192 -0.03 12.32 -53.02
CA VAL A 192 0.02 10.87 -53.16
C VAL A 192 -0.07 10.44 -54.62
N ALA A 193 0.33 9.20 -54.91
CA ALA A 193 0.06 8.57 -56.21
C ALA A 193 -1.45 8.36 -56.42
N LEU A 194 -1.88 8.28 -57.68
CA LEU A 194 -3.29 8.14 -58.07
C LEU A 194 -3.97 6.86 -57.52
N SER A 195 -3.18 5.83 -57.22
CA SER A 195 -3.57 4.69 -56.40
C SER A 195 -2.44 4.32 -55.44
N GLY A 196 -2.78 3.71 -54.30
CA GLY A 196 -1.79 3.34 -53.30
C GLY A 196 -2.40 3.03 -51.93
N SER A 197 -1.53 2.88 -50.94
CA SER A 197 -1.91 2.63 -49.54
C SER A 197 -0.89 3.25 -48.58
N THR A 198 -1.33 3.68 -47.40
CA THR A 198 -0.44 4.10 -46.31
C THR A 198 -0.98 3.71 -44.95
N SER A 199 -0.10 3.48 -43.98
CA SER A 199 -0.46 3.20 -42.59
C SER A 199 -0.59 4.51 -41.81
N VAL A 200 -1.65 4.63 -41.02
CA VAL A 200 -1.91 5.79 -40.15
C VAL A 200 -2.22 5.35 -38.71
N SER A 201 -1.77 6.14 -37.74
CA SER A 201 -2.04 5.94 -36.31
C SER A 201 -2.58 7.24 -35.68
N PRO A 202 -3.82 7.63 -35.98
CA PRO A 202 -4.45 8.79 -35.34
C PRO A 202 -4.69 8.51 -33.85
N SER A 203 -4.55 9.54 -33.01
CA SER A 203 -4.82 9.48 -31.56
C SER A 203 -6.29 9.72 -31.21
N VAL A 204 -7.07 10.31 -32.11
CA VAL A 204 -8.49 10.61 -31.98
C VAL A 204 -9.22 10.23 -33.26
N THR A 205 -10.55 10.03 -33.21
CA THR A 205 -11.35 9.71 -34.40
C THR A 205 -11.15 10.74 -35.51
N THR A 206 -10.65 10.31 -36.66
CA THR A 206 -10.08 11.19 -37.69
C THR A 206 -10.66 10.88 -39.07
N THR A 207 -11.17 11.90 -39.75
CA THR A 207 -11.64 11.82 -41.14
C THR A 207 -10.52 12.18 -42.11
N TYR A 208 -10.19 11.23 -42.99
CA TYR A 208 -9.27 11.41 -44.11
C TYR A 208 -10.06 11.77 -45.36
N THR A 209 -9.69 12.88 -45.99
CA THR A 209 -10.24 13.38 -47.25
C THR A 209 -9.16 13.29 -48.31
N MET A 210 -9.45 12.55 -49.38
CA MET A 210 -8.68 12.53 -50.61
C MET A 210 -9.29 13.53 -51.59
N THR A 211 -8.47 14.44 -52.13
CA THR A 211 -8.84 15.33 -53.23
C THR A 211 -8.08 14.90 -54.48
N VAL A 212 -8.78 14.77 -55.59
CA VAL A 212 -8.20 14.45 -56.90
C VAL A 212 -8.51 15.55 -57.92
N THR A 213 -7.52 15.88 -58.74
CA THR A 213 -7.61 16.94 -59.76
C THR A 213 -7.24 16.36 -61.12
N GLY A 214 -7.96 16.74 -62.17
CA GLY A 214 -7.68 16.37 -63.56
C GLY A 214 -8.29 17.37 -64.56
N PRO A 215 -8.19 17.11 -65.87
CA PRO A 215 -8.70 18.01 -66.89
C PRO A 215 -10.22 18.26 -66.81
N GLY A 216 -10.99 17.30 -66.29
CA GLY A 216 -12.43 17.42 -66.02
C GLY A 216 -12.79 18.07 -64.68
N GLY A 217 -11.85 18.73 -63.98
CA GLY A 217 -12.10 19.43 -62.72
C GLY A 217 -11.51 18.73 -61.49
N THR A 218 -12.28 18.66 -60.40
CA THR A 218 -11.86 18.04 -59.13
C THR A 218 -12.95 17.17 -58.53
N ALA A 219 -12.55 16.16 -57.75
CA ALA A 219 -13.45 15.33 -56.94
C ALA A 219 -12.86 15.08 -55.54
N ASN A 220 -13.72 14.78 -54.58
CA ASN A 220 -13.35 14.53 -53.19
C ASN A 220 -13.98 13.24 -52.68
N CYS A 221 -13.20 12.44 -51.95
CA CYS A 221 -13.65 11.19 -51.34
C CYS A 221 -13.18 11.12 -49.88
N GLN A 222 -13.97 10.50 -49.01
CA GLN A 222 -13.71 10.49 -47.58
C GLN A 222 -13.82 9.10 -46.96
N THR A 223 -12.96 8.84 -45.98
CA THR A 223 -13.06 7.70 -45.07
C THR A 223 -12.71 8.16 -43.65
N PHE A 224 -13.17 7.45 -42.63
CA PHE A 224 -12.86 7.78 -41.24
C PHE A 224 -12.22 6.59 -40.53
N VAL A 225 -11.30 6.89 -39.63
CA VAL A 225 -10.72 5.93 -38.68
C VAL A 225 -11.25 6.32 -37.30
N THR A 226 -12.15 5.50 -36.76
CA THR A 226 -12.66 5.66 -35.39
C THR A 226 -11.60 5.17 -34.42
N VAL A 227 -11.18 6.05 -33.51
CA VAL A 227 -10.29 5.67 -32.40
C VAL A 227 -11.15 5.43 -31.18
N GLN A 228 -11.17 4.19 -30.71
CA GLN A 228 -11.76 3.82 -29.44
C GLN A 228 -10.77 4.18 -28.32
N GLU A 229 -11.17 5.13 -27.48
CA GLU A 229 -10.43 5.47 -26.27
C GLU A 229 -10.46 4.29 -25.28
N VAL A 230 -9.36 4.07 -24.57
CA VAL A 230 -9.32 3.08 -23.48
C VAL A 230 -10.20 3.62 -22.35
N PRO A 231 -11.26 2.91 -21.92
CA PRO A 231 -12.15 3.41 -20.89
C PRO A 231 -11.40 3.61 -19.57
N ASN A 232 -11.66 4.74 -18.90
CA ASN A 232 -11.04 5.03 -17.60
C ASN A 232 -11.32 3.90 -16.59
N ALA A 233 -10.27 3.48 -15.88
CA ALA A 233 -10.42 2.51 -14.80
C ALA A 233 -11.43 2.99 -13.74
N PRO A 234 -12.21 2.09 -13.12
CA PRO A 234 -13.09 2.46 -12.03
C PRO A 234 -12.29 2.90 -10.80
N LEU A 235 -12.86 3.82 -10.03
CA LEU A 235 -12.39 4.15 -8.69
C LEU A 235 -13.51 3.89 -7.69
N CYS A 236 -13.13 3.59 -6.45
CA CYS A 236 -14.04 3.46 -5.32
C CYS A 236 -13.47 4.19 -4.10
N THR A 237 -14.35 4.47 -3.13
CA THR A 237 -13.98 4.69 -1.74
C THR A 237 -14.99 3.95 -0.86
N ILE A 238 -14.54 3.43 0.29
CA ILE A 238 -15.43 2.91 1.33
C ILE A 238 -14.87 3.31 2.69
N SER A 239 -15.75 3.69 3.61
CA SER A 239 -15.41 4.11 4.96
C SER A 239 -16.43 3.55 5.97
N ALA A 240 -15.97 3.30 7.19
CA ALA A 240 -16.81 2.87 8.31
C ALA A 240 -16.82 3.95 9.40
N ASN A 241 -18.00 4.30 9.91
CA ASN A 241 -18.15 5.30 10.97
C ASN A 241 -19.17 4.84 12.02
N PRO A 242 -18.77 4.61 13.29
CA PRO A 242 -17.39 4.58 13.79
C PRO A 242 -16.59 3.38 13.25
N ASN A 243 -15.29 3.56 13.02
CA ASN A 243 -14.40 2.47 12.58
C ASN A 243 -14.00 1.50 13.71
N ASN A 244 -14.36 1.81 14.95
CA ASN A 244 -14.05 1.02 16.14
C ASN A 244 -15.29 0.97 17.05
N VAL A 245 -15.75 -0.23 17.41
CA VAL A 245 -16.99 -0.47 18.16
C VAL A 245 -16.73 -1.39 19.35
N GLN A 246 -17.60 -1.35 20.37
CA GLN A 246 -17.62 -2.39 21.40
C GLN A 246 -18.24 -3.68 20.84
N HIS A 247 -17.96 -4.83 21.47
CA HIS A 247 -18.60 -6.10 21.13
C HIS A 247 -20.13 -6.02 21.13
N GLY A 248 -20.76 -6.38 20.00
CA GLY A 248 -22.20 -6.26 19.75
C GLY A 248 -22.63 -4.89 19.22
N GLY A 249 -21.69 -3.96 19.01
CA GLY A 249 -21.97 -2.62 18.50
C GLY A 249 -22.32 -2.57 17.01
N SER A 250 -22.47 -1.35 16.50
CA SER A 250 -22.88 -1.07 15.12
C SER A 250 -22.03 0.03 14.49
N SER A 251 -21.88 -0.01 13.16
CA SER A 251 -21.12 0.97 12.37
C SER A 251 -21.80 1.21 11.04
N THR A 252 -21.81 2.46 10.57
CA THR A 252 -22.32 2.80 9.25
C THR A 252 -21.19 2.73 8.22
N LEU A 253 -21.31 1.80 7.28
CA LEU A 253 -20.52 1.74 6.06
C LEU A 253 -21.07 2.78 5.07
N THR A 254 -20.20 3.57 4.45
CA THR A 254 -20.57 4.52 3.39
C THR A 254 -19.54 4.46 2.27
N TRP A 255 -20.02 4.38 1.03
CA TRP A 255 -19.17 4.24 -0.15
C TRP A 255 -19.60 5.08 -1.34
N SER A 256 -18.63 5.31 -2.23
CA SER A 256 -18.83 5.97 -3.53
C SER A 256 -17.95 5.33 -4.60
N SER A 257 -18.33 5.51 -5.86
CA SER A 257 -17.55 5.03 -7.01
C SER A 257 -17.72 5.88 -8.27
N SER A 258 -16.72 5.81 -9.15
CA SER A 258 -16.70 6.49 -10.45
C SER A 258 -16.11 5.58 -11.54
N ASN A 259 -16.49 5.85 -12.80
CA ASN A 259 -16.23 5.00 -13.98
C ASN A 259 -16.66 3.52 -13.85
N ALA A 260 -17.51 3.21 -12.86
CA ALA A 260 -18.07 1.88 -12.61
C ALA A 260 -19.52 1.78 -13.11
N THR A 261 -19.90 0.59 -13.57
CA THR A 261 -21.26 0.22 -13.99
C THR A 261 -21.97 -0.68 -12.98
N SER A 262 -21.22 -1.36 -12.11
CA SER A 262 -21.75 -2.17 -11.01
C SER A 262 -20.83 -2.15 -9.79
N ALA A 263 -21.42 -2.32 -8.61
CA ALA A 263 -20.72 -2.44 -7.34
C ALA A 263 -21.22 -3.67 -6.57
N SER A 264 -20.34 -4.30 -5.80
CA SER A 264 -20.69 -5.38 -4.88
C SER A 264 -19.92 -5.27 -3.57
N LEU A 265 -20.58 -5.59 -2.46
CA LEU A 265 -20.04 -5.52 -1.11
C LEU A 265 -19.96 -6.93 -0.50
N SER A 266 -18.80 -7.29 0.03
CA SER A 266 -18.58 -8.57 0.70
C SER A 266 -19.61 -8.81 1.82
N GLY A 267 -20.39 -9.89 1.70
CA GLY A 267 -21.48 -10.23 2.63
C GLY A 267 -22.87 -9.80 2.18
N HIS A 268 -22.99 -8.73 1.39
CA HIS A 268 -24.29 -8.14 0.99
C HIS A 268 -24.62 -8.36 -0.50
N GLY A 269 -23.64 -8.74 -1.33
CA GLY A 269 -23.84 -8.99 -2.76
C GLY A 269 -23.80 -7.71 -3.58
N THR A 270 -24.64 -7.60 -4.61
CA THR A 270 -24.71 -6.41 -5.48
C THR A 270 -25.31 -5.22 -4.71
N VAL A 271 -24.65 -4.06 -4.79
CA VAL A 271 -25.08 -2.82 -4.12
C VAL A 271 -25.13 -1.64 -5.10
N ALA A 272 -25.76 -0.53 -4.71
CA ALA A 272 -25.72 0.70 -5.49
C ALA A 272 -24.29 1.29 -5.55
N LEU A 273 -23.98 1.99 -6.64
CA LEU A 273 -22.65 2.57 -6.91
C LEU A 273 -22.19 3.58 -5.85
N ASN A 274 -23.13 4.25 -5.18
CA ASN A 274 -22.91 5.18 -4.08
C ASN A 274 -24.06 4.95 -3.09
N ASP A 275 -23.77 4.60 -1.84
CA ASP A 275 -24.79 4.22 -0.85
C ASP A 275 -24.25 4.26 0.60
N SER A 276 -25.11 4.03 1.57
CA SER A 276 -24.79 3.94 3.00
C SER A 276 -25.60 2.84 3.70
N HIS A 277 -24.92 1.95 4.43
CA HIS A 277 -25.53 0.79 5.08
C HIS A 277 -25.10 0.71 6.56
N ALA A 278 -26.06 0.47 7.45
CA ALA A 278 -25.80 0.32 8.88
C ALA A 278 -25.60 -1.16 9.22
N GLU A 279 -24.39 -1.50 9.67
CA GLU A 279 -24.03 -2.85 10.10
C GLU A 279 -24.17 -2.98 11.62
N HIS A 280 -24.72 -4.09 12.11
CA HIS A 280 -25.14 -4.26 13.51
C HIS A 280 -24.65 -5.58 14.13
N ASN A 281 -24.62 -5.64 15.46
CA ASN A 281 -24.25 -6.84 16.23
C ASN A 281 -22.82 -7.35 15.96
N LEU A 282 -21.87 -6.44 15.71
CA LEU A 282 -20.49 -6.79 15.37
C LEU A 282 -19.74 -7.41 16.56
N THR A 283 -19.46 -8.71 16.49
CA THR A 283 -18.81 -9.50 17.56
C THR A 283 -17.30 -9.71 17.35
N SER A 284 -16.81 -9.54 16.12
CA SER A 284 -15.41 -9.73 15.74
C SER A 284 -14.96 -8.71 14.69
N ASN A 285 -13.64 -8.54 14.53
CA ASN A 285 -13.07 -7.63 13.53
C ASN A 285 -13.49 -8.05 12.11
N THR A 286 -14.20 -7.18 11.39
CA THR A 286 -14.71 -7.48 10.04
C THR A 286 -14.14 -6.49 9.03
N THR A 287 -13.56 -7.02 7.95
CA THR A 287 -13.08 -6.23 6.81
C THR A 287 -14.07 -6.34 5.66
N PHE A 288 -14.70 -5.21 5.34
CA PHE A 288 -15.61 -5.09 4.21
C PHE A 288 -14.83 -4.73 2.94
N THR A 289 -15.00 -5.53 1.90
CA THR A 289 -14.45 -5.28 0.56
C THR A 289 -15.57 -4.86 -0.38
N LEU A 290 -15.43 -3.65 -0.93
CA LEU A 290 -16.22 -3.14 -2.02
C LEU A 290 -15.48 -3.39 -3.33
N THR A 291 -16.08 -4.18 -4.21
CA THR A 291 -15.59 -4.51 -5.55
C THR A 291 -16.43 -3.75 -6.56
N VAL A 292 -15.82 -2.86 -7.34
CA VAL A 292 -16.50 -2.09 -8.40
C VAL A 292 -15.99 -2.50 -9.77
N THR A 293 -16.90 -2.66 -10.72
CA THR A 293 -16.61 -3.09 -12.10
C THR A 293 -17.14 -2.06 -13.09
N GLY A 294 -16.36 -1.76 -14.12
CA GLY A 294 -16.72 -0.85 -15.21
C GLY A 294 -16.02 -1.22 -16.51
N PRO A 295 -16.23 -0.45 -17.60
CA PRO A 295 -15.61 -0.73 -18.89
C PRO A 295 -14.08 -0.62 -18.87
N GLY A 296 -13.50 0.08 -17.88
CA GLY A 296 -12.05 0.16 -17.64
C GLY A 296 -11.49 -0.93 -16.71
N GLY A 297 -12.25 -2.00 -16.44
CA GLY A 297 -11.84 -3.11 -15.57
C GLY A 297 -12.47 -3.07 -14.18
N THR A 298 -11.70 -3.42 -13.15
CA THR A 298 -12.18 -3.61 -11.77
C THR A 298 -11.30 -2.89 -10.75
N ALA A 299 -11.90 -2.31 -9.71
CA ALA A 299 -11.18 -1.76 -8.56
C ALA A 299 -11.78 -2.26 -7.25
N ASN A 300 -10.92 -2.48 -6.26
CA ASN A 300 -11.29 -3.02 -4.95
C ASN A 300 -10.89 -2.03 -3.86
N CYS A 301 -11.83 -1.68 -2.99
CA CYS A 301 -11.60 -0.82 -1.84
C CYS A 301 -12.02 -1.53 -0.55
N GLN A 302 -11.29 -1.31 0.53
CA GLN A 302 -11.52 -2.01 1.80
C GLN A 302 -11.61 -1.05 2.97
N THR A 303 -12.48 -1.39 3.93
CA THR A 303 -12.50 -0.78 5.26
C THR A 303 -12.65 -1.86 6.32
N THR A 304 -12.03 -1.68 7.48
CA THR A 304 -12.07 -2.65 8.58
C THR A 304 -12.70 -1.98 9.79
N ILE A 305 -13.74 -2.62 10.34
CA ILE A 305 -14.29 -2.24 11.63
C ILE A 305 -13.62 -3.10 12.69
N THR A 306 -12.95 -2.48 13.65
CA THR A 306 -12.37 -3.18 14.80
C THR A 306 -13.42 -3.30 15.90
N VAL A 307 -13.56 -4.50 16.45
CA VAL A 307 -14.41 -4.79 17.59
C VAL A 307 -13.54 -4.91 18.83
N GLN A 308 -13.66 -3.93 19.74
CA GLN A 308 -13.13 -4.02 21.08
C GLN A 308 -13.93 -5.07 21.86
N GLN A 309 -13.31 -6.23 22.02
CA GLN A 309 -13.77 -7.27 22.92
C GLN A 309 -13.73 -6.76 24.37
N ALA A 310 -14.74 -7.14 25.16
CA ALA A 310 -14.77 -6.85 26.59
C ALA A 310 -13.53 -7.45 27.27
N GLN A 311 -12.75 -6.62 27.97
CA GLN A 311 -11.50 -7.04 28.60
C GLN A 311 -11.80 -7.88 29.84
N THR A 312 -11.87 -9.20 29.66
CA THR A 312 -12.01 -10.16 30.75
C THR A 312 -10.91 -9.94 31.79
N PRO A 313 -11.23 -9.91 33.10
CA PRO A 313 -10.21 -9.83 34.13
C PRO A 313 -9.39 -11.12 34.16
N SER A 314 -8.19 -11.04 34.72
CA SER A 314 -7.33 -12.21 34.95
C SER A 314 -6.62 -12.07 36.29
N CYS A 315 -6.24 -13.19 36.89
CA CYS A 315 -5.60 -13.23 38.21
C CYS A 315 -4.46 -14.25 38.24
N THR A 316 -3.62 -14.13 39.28
CA THR A 316 -2.75 -15.21 39.76
C THR A 316 -2.75 -15.19 41.29
N ILE A 317 -2.71 -16.35 41.93
CA ILE A 317 -2.53 -16.48 43.39
C ILE A 317 -1.56 -17.63 43.68
N SER A 318 -0.64 -17.42 44.61
CA SER A 318 0.34 -18.40 45.05
C SER A 318 0.44 -18.46 46.57
N ALA A 319 0.76 -19.63 47.10
CA ALA A 319 1.06 -19.87 48.50
C ALA A 319 2.55 -20.20 48.69
N ASN A 320 3.21 -19.55 49.64
CA ASN A 320 4.61 -19.81 49.98
C ASN A 320 4.81 -19.82 51.51
N PRO A 321 5.21 -20.95 52.13
CA PRO A 321 5.29 -22.29 51.54
C PRO A 321 3.88 -22.87 51.25
N SER A 322 3.75 -23.62 50.15
CA SER A 322 2.50 -24.32 49.80
C SER A 322 2.20 -25.56 50.66
N SER A 323 3.15 -25.98 51.51
CA SER A 323 3.02 -27.10 52.43
C SER A 323 3.56 -26.71 53.80
N ILE A 324 2.76 -26.92 54.84
CA ILE A 324 3.08 -26.61 56.23
C ILE A 324 2.83 -27.80 57.16
N GLN A 325 3.44 -27.79 58.34
CA GLN A 325 3.01 -28.62 59.46
C GLN A 325 1.85 -27.95 60.19
N THR A 326 1.03 -28.72 60.91
CA THR A 326 -0.03 -28.16 61.78
C THR A 326 0.54 -27.12 62.76
N GLY A 327 -0.06 -25.93 62.79
CA GLY A 327 0.42 -24.78 63.57
C GLY A 327 1.45 -23.89 62.85
N GLY A 328 1.90 -24.28 61.66
CA GLY A 328 2.68 -23.41 60.77
C GLY A 328 1.83 -22.33 60.08
N SER A 329 2.47 -21.53 59.22
CA SER A 329 1.82 -20.50 58.43
C SER A 329 2.29 -20.48 56.98
N SER A 330 1.41 -20.03 56.09
CA SER A 330 1.68 -19.83 54.66
C SER A 330 1.43 -18.36 54.31
N TYR A 331 2.25 -17.79 53.44
CA TYR A 331 2.04 -16.46 52.89
C TYR A 331 1.35 -16.58 51.53
N LEU A 332 0.10 -16.11 51.43
CA LEU A 332 -0.59 -15.98 50.15
C LEU A 332 -0.19 -14.65 49.50
N THR A 333 0.06 -14.68 48.20
CA THR A 333 0.30 -13.48 47.38
C THR A 333 -0.50 -13.57 46.10
N TRP A 334 -1.10 -12.47 45.66
CA TRP A 334 -1.87 -12.43 44.42
C TRP A 334 -1.73 -11.12 43.65
N SER A 335 -1.96 -11.23 42.35
CA SER A 335 -2.06 -10.11 41.43
C SER A 335 -3.19 -10.31 40.44
N SER A 336 -3.68 -9.22 39.84
CA SER A 336 -4.69 -9.28 38.79
C SER A 336 -4.55 -8.15 37.78
N SER A 337 -5.12 -8.39 36.59
CA SER A 337 -5.17 -7.44 35.48
C SER A 337 -6.61 -7.27 35.00
N ASN A 338 -6.95 -6.04 34.58
CA ASN A 338 -8.30 -5.60 34.19
C ASN A 338 -9.38 -5.78 35.27
N ALA A 339 -9.00 -5.98 36.53
CA ALA A 339 -9.90 -6.10 37.68
C ALA A 339 -10.08 -4.76 38.41
N VAL A 340 -11.27 -4.55 38.97
CA VAL A 340 -11.65 -3.39 39.81
C VAL A 340 -11.94 -3.82 41.24
N SER A 341 -12.42 -5.05 41.45
CA SER A 341 -12.60 -5.64 42.78
C SER A 341 -12.15 -7.10 42.82
N ALA A 342 -11.86 -7.60 44.02
CA ALA A 342 -11.46 -8.97 44.26
C ALA A 342 -12.08 -9.50 45.57
N THR A 343 -12.36 -10.80 45.61
CA THR A 343 -12.82 -11.53 46.80
C THR A 343 -11.99 -12.80 46.98
N LEU A 344 -11.62 -13.11 48.23
CA LEU A 344 -10.80 -14.25 48.61
C LEU A 344 -11.56 -15.15 49.57
N THR A 345 -11.55 -16.48 49.34
CA THR A 345 -12.19 -17.46 50.23
C THR A 345 -11.77 -17.26 51.67
N ASN A 346 -12.73 -17.28 52.60
CA ASN A 346 -12.57 -17.05 54.05
C ASN A 346 -12.16 -15.63 54.48
N PHE A 347 -11.84 -14.71 53.56
CA PHE A 347 -11.44 -13.33 53.88
C PHE A 347 -12.40 -12.26 53.32
N GLY A 348 -13.26 -12.60 52.35
CA GLY A 348 -14.21 -11.64 51.77
C GLY A 348 -13.52 -10.70 50.78
N ASN A 349 -13.90 -9.42 50.77
CA ASN A 349 -13.35 -8.44 49.82
C ASN A 349 -11.88 -8.11 50.13
N VAL A 350 -11.04 -8.15 49.09
CA VAL A 350 -9.60 -7.87 49.17
C VAL A 350 -9.17 -6.91 48.06
N GLY A 351 -7.97 -6.34 48.18
CA GLY A 351 -7.37 -5.54 47.11
C GLY A 351 -7.09 -6.39 45.86
N VAL A 352 -7.21 -5.78 44.67
CA VAL A 352 -6.96 -6.44 43.37
C VAL A 352 -5.54 -6.98 43.22
N ASN A 353 -4.57 -6.43 43.95
CA ASN A 353 -3.24 -6.98 44.18
C ASN A 353 -2.98 -6.97 45.69
N GLY A 354 -2.32 -7.99 46.25
CA GLY A 354 -2.14 -8.06 47.70
C GLY A 354 -1.42 -9.31 48.21
N ASN A 355 -1.36 -9.42 49.54
CA ASN A 355 -0.85 -10.57 50.26
C ASN A 355 -1.64 -10.81 51.56
N GLN A 356 -1.55 -12.02 52.11
CA GLN A 356 -2.21 -12.39 53.38
C GLN A 356 -1.48 -13.59 54.00
N THR A 357 -1.06 -13.48 55.26
CA THR A 357 -0.63 -14.65 56.05
C THR A 357 -1.84 -15.48 56.45
N VAL A 358 -1.77 -16.80 56.27
CA VAL A 358 -2.80 -17.75 56.65
C VAL A 358 -2.26 -18.86 57.56
N TYR A 359 -3.11 -19.34 58.47
CA TYR A 359 -2.79 -20.37 59.47
C TYR A 359 -3.81 -21.53 59.41
N PRO A 360 -3.92 -22.25 58.28
CA PRO A 360 -4.88 -23.34 58.14
C PRO A 360 -4.52 -24.53 59.05
N LEU A 361 -5.52 -25.07 59.76
CA LEU A 361 -5.37 -26.26 60.60
C LEU A 361 -5.50 -27.58 59.81
N HIS A 362 -6.09 -27.51 58.61
CA HIS A 362 -6.30 -28.62 57.67
C HIS A 362 -5.97 -28.13 56.26
N THR A 363 -5.64 -29.05 55.32
CA THR A 363 -5.40 -28.71 53.92
C THR A 363 -6.54 -27.85 53.35
N THR A 364 -6.22 -26.63 52.93
CA THR A 364 -7.20 -25.59 52.57
C THR A 364 -6.89 -25.00 51.20
N THR A 365 -7.88 -24.97 50.32
CA THR A 365 -7.80 -24.27 49.03
C THR A 365 -8.38 -22.86 49.18
N TYR A 366 -7.63 -21.86 48.73
CA TYR A 366 -8.03 -20.46 48.70
C TYR A 366 -8.28 -20.05 47.24
N THR A 367 -9.52 -19.66 46.95
CA THR A 367 -9.93 -19.17 45.63
C THR A 367 -10.09 -17.66 45.68
N LEU A 368 -9.34 -16.98 44.81
CA LEU A 368 -9.49 -15.57 44.50
C LEU A 368 -10.45 -15.43 43.30
N THR A 369 -11.53 -14.69 43.47
CA THR A 369 -12.41 -14.26 42.37
C THR A 369 -12.19 -12.78 42.12
N VAL A 370 -11.91 -12.39 40.89
CA VAL A 370 -11.72 -10.98 40.49
C VAL A 370 -12.80 -10.55 39.51
N TYR A 371 -13.21 -9.28 39.58
CA TYR A 371 -14.27 -8.72 38.73
C TYR A 371 -13.79 -7.46 38.03
N ASN A 372 -14.14 -7.28 36.76
CA ASN A 372 -13.87 -6.03 36.02
C ASN A 372 -15.00 -4.99 36.19
N ALA A 373 -14.80 -3.78 35.64
CA ALA A 373 -15.79 -2.70 35.66
C ALA A 373 -17.13 -3.06 34.98
N GLN A 374 -17.17 -4.13 34.18
CA GLN A 374 -18.31 -4.60 33.40
C GLN A 374 -19.00 -5.80 34.08
N GLY A 375 -18.60 -6.18 35.29
CA GLY A 375 -19.18 -7.29 36.06
C GLY A 375 -18.74 -8.69 35.63
N GLN A 376 -17.89 -8.82 34.60
CA GLN A 376 -17.28 -10.11 34.23
C GLN A 376 -16.31 -10.56 35.32
N SER A 377 -16.19 -11.86 35.54
CA SER A 377 -15.33 -12.45 36.58
C SER A 377 -14.30 -13.44 36.05
N ALA A 378 -13.23 -13.64 36.82
CA ALA A 378 -12.26 -14.71 36.64
C ALA A 378 -11.87 -15.31 38.01
N GLN A 379 -11.48 -16.57 38.04
CA GLN A 379 -11.14 -17.30 39.27
C GLN A 379 -9.78 -17.96 39.20
N CYS A 380 -9.03 -17.85 40.29
CA CYS A 380 -7.69 -18.42 40.46
C CYS A 380 -7.58 -19.04 41.85
N GLN A 381 -6.94 -20.20 41.98
CA GLN A 381 -6.89 -20.94 43.25
C GLN A 381 -5.48 -21.42 43.59
N THR A 382 -5.19 -21.49 44.89
CA THR A 382 -3.98 -22.12 45.43
C THR A 382 -4.33 -22.94 46.66
N THR A 383 -3.61 -24.03 46.91
CA THR A 383 -3.88 -24.94 48.04
C THR A 383 -2.69 -24.96 48.97
N VAL A 384 -2.96 -24.71 50.26
CA VAL A 384 -1.99 -24.90 51.35
C VAL A 384 -2.25 -26.28 51.93
N THR A 385 -1.31 -27.21 51.76
CA THR A 385 -1.40 -28.55 52.37
C THR A 385 -0.89 -28.53 53.80
N VAL A 386 -1.64 -29.16 54.71
CA VAL A 386 -1.28 -29.25 56.13
C VAL A 386 -0.96 -30.70 56.47
N SER A 387 0.30 -30.97 56.79
CA SER A 387 0.78 -32.26 57.24
C SER A 387 0.77 -32.35 58.77
N THR A 388 0.43 -33.53 59.29
CA THR A 388 0.58 -33.90 60.70
C THR A 388 1.76 -34.87 60.85
N ILE A 389 2.67 -34.58 61.77
CA ILE A 389 3.69 -35.55 62.21
C ILE A 389 3.16 -36.37 63.39
N PRO A 390 3.00 -37.71 63.25
CA PRO A 390 2.61 -38.56 64.37
C PRO A 390 3.83 -38.77 65.29
N PHE A 391 3.78 -38.21 66.50
CA PHE A 391 4.82 -38.41 67.53
C PHE A 391 5.09 -39.91 67.76
N GLN A 392 6.33 -40.34 67.52
CA GLN A 392 6.79 -41.70 67.80
C GLN A 392 7.60 -41.71 69.09
N ASN A 393 7.30 -42.64 70.00
CA ASN A 393 8.05 -42.83 71.23
C ASN A 393 9.03 -44.01 71.04
N PRO A 394 10.36 -43.81 71.10
CA PRO A 394 11.32 -44.88 70.82
C PRO A 394 11.23 -46.03 71.84
N PRO A 395 11.64 -47.26 71.48
CA PRO A 395 11.73 -48.37 72.43
C PRO A 395 12.78 -48.09 73.51
N SER A 396 12.61 -48.71 74.67
CA SER A 396 13.60 -48.70 75.76
C SER A 396 13.64 -50.04 76.47
N CYS A 397 14.76 -50.36 77.12
CA CYS A 397 14.98 -51.63 77.82
C CYS A 397 15.63 -51.44 79.19
N TRP A 398 15.73 -52.52 79.95
CA TRP A 398 16.63 -52.67 81.08
C TRP A 398 16.96 -54.15 81.28
N ILE A 399 18.13 -54.44 81.86
CA ILE A 399 18.59 -55.80 82.16
C ILE A 399 19.46 -55.80 83.41
N THR A 400 19.28 -56.80 84.27
CA THR A 400 19.98 -56.96 85.56
C THR A 400 20.36 -58.42 85.80
N LEU A 401 21.40 -58.65 86.59
CA LEU A 401 21.93 -59.97 86.94
C LEU A 401 22.00 -60.10 88.47
N THR A 402 21.33 -61.11 89.03
CA THR A 402 21.15 -61.27 90.48
C THR A 402 21.39 -62.73 90.90
N PRO A 403 22.18 -63.02 91.96
CA PRO A 403 22.91 -62.08 92.81
C PRO A 403 24.12 -61.44 92.10
N GLN A 404 24.46 -60.22 92.49
CA GLN A 404 25.78 -59.66 92.23
C GLN A 404 26.74 -60.23 93.26
N TYR A 405 27.60 -61.18 92.86
CA TYR A 405 28.54 -61.82 93.77
C TYR A 405 29.63 -60.86 94.24
N GLY A 406 29.70 -60.65 95.56
CA GLY A 406 30.71 -59.79 96.18
C GLY A 406 32.11 -60.42 96.23
N TYR A 407 33.07 -59.56 96.60
CA TYR A 407 34.50 -59.83 96.80
C TYR A 407 34.84 -61.27 97.27
N GLY A 408 35.67 -61.98 96.51
CA GLY A 408 36.42 -63.18 96.97
C GLY A 408 35.91 -64.56 96.54
N SER A 409 34.72 -64.70 95.95
CA SER A 409 34.20 -66.02 95.50
C SER A 409 34.77 -66.43 94.12
N TYR A 410 35.98 -66.99 94.09
CA TYR A 410 36.61 -67.58 92.89
C TYR A 410 36.02 -68.96 92.51
N ASN A 411 34.71 -69.14 92.67
CA ASN A 411 34.02 -70.36 92.28
C ASN A 411 33.52 -70.23 90.84
N TYR A 412 34.13 -70.99 89.93
CA TYR A 412 33.69 -71.16 88.54
C TYR A 412 32.27 -71.74 88.48
N ASN A 413 31.53 -71.46 87.40
CA ASN A 413 30.18 -72.01 87.15
C ASN A 413 29.10 -71.68 88.21
N GLN A 414 29.08 -70.45 88.78
CA GLN A 414 28.06 -70.01 89.75
C GLN A 414 26.69 -69.70 89.10
N GLN A 415 25.61 -70.00 89.82
CA GLN A 415 24.22 -69.86 89.34
C GLN A 415 23.67 -68.44 89.59
N ALA A 416 23.51 -67.66 88.53
CA ALA A 416 22.91 -66.33 88.56
C ALA A 416 21.58 -66.28 87.79
N THR A 417 20.75 -65.28 88.08
CA THR A 417 19.45 -65.07 87.45
C THR A 417 19.47 -63.74 86.71
N LEU A 418 19.43 -63.80 85.39
CA LEU A 418 19.37 -62.64 84.50
C LEU A 418 17.91 -62.25 84.29
N THR A 419 17.55 -61.00 84.55
CA THR A 419 16.17 -60.49 84.48
C THR A 419 16.12 -59.24 83.61
N TRP A 420 15.09 -59.08 82.79
CA TRP A 420 15.00 -58.00 81.81
C TRP A 420 13.56 -57.53 81.58
N GLY A 421 13.45 -56.32 81.04
CA GLY A 421 12.19 -55.73 80.61
C GLY A 421 12.39 -54.68 79.52
N SER A 422 11.31 -54.33 78.82
CA SER A 422 11.33 -53.29 77.79
C SER A 422 9.98 -52.62 77.60
N ASN A 423 10.01 -51.35 77.19
CA ASN A 423 8.83 -50.54 76.86
C ASN A 423 8.82 -50.25 75.35
N ASN A 424 7.63 -50.30 74.76
CA ASN A 424 7.37 -50.09 73.33
C ASN A 424 8.23 -50.93 72.36
N ALA A 425 8.65 -52.13 72.80
CA ALA A 425 9.31 -53.13 71.97
C ALA A 425 8.38 -54.30 71.64
N THR A 426 8.60 -54.94 70.50
CA THR A 426 7.88 -56.14 70.03
C THR A 426 8.74 -57.39 69.98
N SER A 427 10.07 -57.25 69.98
CA SER A 427 11.01 -58.36 70.09
C SER A 427 12.24 -57.98 70.91
N ALA A 428 12.87 -58.99 71.52
CA ALA A 428 14.08 -58.84 72.32
C ALA A 428 15.06 -59.99 72.04
N TYR A 429 16.35 -59.69 72.13
CA TYR A 429 17.45 -60.63 71.91
C TYR A 429 18.55 -60.34 72.93
N ILE A 430 19.13 -61.38 73.54
CA ILE A 430 20.23 -61.23 74.51
C ILE A 430 21.45 -62.03 74.05
N SER A 431 22.58 -61.35 73.96
CA SER A 431 23.91 -61.94 73.79
C SER A 431 24.75 -61.81 75.07
N PRO A 432 25.75 -62.68 75.28
CA PRO A 432 26.02 -63.92 74.54
C PRO A 432 25.09 -65.07 75.00
N LEU A 433 25.11 -66.19 74.26
CA LEU A 433 24.54 -67.51 74.61
C LEU A 433 23.02 -67.65 74.87
N ILE A 434 22.25 -66.57 75.01
CA ILE A 434 20.82 -66.66 75.36
C ILE A 434 19.91 -66.72 74.13
N GLY A 435 20.11 -65.83 73.15
CA GLY A 435 19.32 -65.75 71.93
C GLY A 435 18.07 -64.87 72.06
N SER A 436 17.07 -65.14 71.20
CA SER A 436 15.78 -64.42 71.21
C SER A 436 14.98 -64.72 72.47
N VAL A 437 14.37 -63.68 73.06
CA VAL A 437 13.61 -63.76 74.31
C VAL A 437 12.31 -62.92 74.24
N PRO A 438 11.32 -63.19 75.11
CA PRO A 438 10.19 -62.28 75.31
C PRO A 438 10.66 -60.89 75.79
N THR A 439 9.84 -59.86 75.53
CA THR A 439 10.16 -58.44 75.80
C THR A 439 10.34 -58.11 77.30
N SER A 440 9.84 -58.95 78.19
CA SER A 440 10.23 -59.03 79.60
C SER A 440 10.35 -60.48 80.05
N GLY A 441 11.18 -60.76 81.05
CA GLY A 441 11.39 -62.12 81.51
C GLY A 441 12.56 -62.27 82.48
N SER A 442 12.82 -63.52 82.86
CA SER A 442 13.96 -63.90 83.68
C SER A 442 14.44 -65.30 83.29
N ARG A 443 15.75 -65.53 83.33
CA ARG A 443 16.38 -66.83 83.01
C ARG A 443 17.61 -67.04 83.87
N THR A 444 17.69 -68.22 84.48
CA THR A 444 18.90 -68.68 85.16
C THR A 444 20.02 -68.92 84.14
N VAL A 445 21.20 -68.38 84.45
CA VAL A 445 22.43 -68.50 83.69
C VAL A 445 23.53 -68.97 84.63
N TYR A 446 24.49 -69.71 84.11
CA TYR A 446 25.71 -70.05 84.85
C TYR A 446 26.83 -69.18 84.30
N THR A 447 27.41 -68.35 85.16
CA THR A 447 28.44 -67.38 84.76
C THR A 447 29.82 -67.94 85.05
N ASP A 448 30.64 -68.04 84.01
CA ASP A 448 32.04 -68.44 84.11
C ASP A 448 32.95 -67.27 83.69
N GLY A 449 33.64 -66.69 84.67
CA GLY A 449 34.40 -65.45 84.49
C GLY A 449 33.54 -64.21 84.20
N TYR A 450 34.15 -63.20 83.59
CA TYR A 450 33.55 -61.91 83.32
C TYR A 450 32.71 -61.95 82.02
N VAL A 451 31.38 -61.94 82.17
CA VAL A 451 30.44 -61.94 81.05
C VAL A 451 29.56 -60.69 81.08
N MET A 452 29.56 -59.95 79.96
CA MET A 452 28.68 -58.80 79.74
C MET A 452 27.47 -59.24 78.90
N TYR A 453 26.29 -59.23 79.51
CA TYR A 453 25.04 -59.52 78.81
C TYR A 453 24.50 -58.24 78.15
N THR A 454 24.29 -58.28 76.84
CA THR A 454 23.71 -57.19 76.05
C THR A 454 22.34 -57.60 75.55
N MET A 455 21.31 -56.89 76.00
CA MET A 455 19.96 -56.96 75.47
C MET A 455 19.82 -55.94 74.33
N THR A 456 19.34 -56.38 73.19
CA THR A 456 18.85 -55.52 72.10
C THR A 456 17.36 -55.75 71.93
N VAL A 457 16.58 -54.67 71.88
CA VAL A 457 15.13 -54.72 71.66
C VAL A 457 14.75 -53.94 70.41
N TYR A 458 13.73 -54.41 69.70
CA TYR A 458 13.22 -53.78 68.48
C TYR A 458 11.71 -53.55 68.59
N ASN A 459 11.22 -52.45 68.03
CA ASN A 459 9.79 -52.19 67.87
C ASN A 459 9.25 -52.64 66.50
N ALA A 460 7.93 -52.56 66.30
CA ALA A 460 7.25 -52.95 65.06
C ALA A 460 7.69 -52.15 63.81
N GLN A 461 8.45 -51.07 63.99
CA GLN A 461 8.89 -50.14 62.96
C GLN A 461 10.41 -50.25 62.70
N GLY A 462 11.09 -51.21 63.34
CA GLY A 462 12.53 -51.46 63.16
C GLY A 462 13.47 -50.57 63.97
N GLN A 463 12.95 -49.66 64.82
CA GLN A 463 13.79 -48.91 65.75
C GLN A 463 14.32 -49.85 66.84
N SER A 464 15.55 -49.62 67.30
CA SER A 464 16.22 -50.45 68.31
C SER A 464 16.72 -49.67 69.52
N ALA A 465 16.78 -50.35 70.66
CA ALA A 465 17.44 -49.88 71.88
C ALA A 465 18.30 -51.00 72.49
N THR A 466 19.40 -50.63 73.13
CA THR A 466 20.39 -51.56 73.70
C THR A 466 20.65 -51.28 75.18
N CYS A 467 20.72 -52.35 75.97
CA CYS A 467 20.89 -52.28 77.42
C CYS A 467 21.85 -53.39 77.88
N GLN A 468 22.71 -53.10 78.87
CA GLN A 468 23.79 -54.00 79.27
C GLN A 468 23.84 -54.23 80.78
N THR A 469 24.28 -55.42 81.18
CA THR A 469 24.62 -55.75 82.58
C THR A 469 25.82 -56.71 82.61
N GLN A 470 26.51 -56.77 83.74
CA GLN A 470 27.75 -57.54 83.90
C GLN A 470 27.91 -58.06 85.34
N THR A 471 28.81 -59.02 85.50
CA THR A 471 29.34 -59.41 86.81
C THR A 471 30.31 -58.32 87.32
N GLN A 472 29.95 -57.60 88.40
CA GLN A 472 30.83 -56.62 89.02
C GLN A 472 32.07 -57.29 89.65
N VAL A 473 33.26 -56.90 89.20
CA VAL A 473 34.54 -57.18 89.89
C VAL A 473 35.08 -55.84 90.37
N ILE A 474 35.08 -55.64 91.70
CA ILE A 474 35.51 -54.38 92.31
C ILE A 474 37.03 -54.45 92.57
N PRO A 475 37.87 -53.61 91.93
CA PRO A 475 39.28 -53.49 92.31
C PRO A 475 39.42 -52.68 93.61
N PRO A 476 40.49 -52.92 94.42
CA PRO A 476 40.71 -52.19 95.66
C PRO A 476 41.04 -50.70 95.40
N PRO A 477 40.54 -49.76 96.23
CA PRO A 477 40.74 -48.33 96.01
C PRO A 477 42.17 -47.86 96.36
N PRO A 478 42.80 -47.01 95.52
CA PRO A 478 44.01 -46.26 95.89
C PRO A 478 43.69 -45.12 96.89
N VAL A 479 44.69 -44.63 97.63
CA VAL A 479 44.48 -43.81 98.83
C VAL A 479 45.37 -42.55 98.88
N TYR A 480 44.80 -41.45 99.42
CA TYR A 480 45.45 -40.14 99.76
C TYR A 480 45.89 -39.24 98.59
N PRO A 481 46.14 -37.92 98.81
CA PRO A 481 45.78 -37.03 99.93
C PRO A 481 44.94 -35.79 99.48
N PRO A 482 44.44 -34.94 100.40
CA PRO A 482 43.69 -33.72 100.06
C PRO A 482 44.58 -32.50 99.74
N GLN A 483 44.07 -31.57 98.94
CA GLN A 483 44.61 -30.21 98.73
C GLN A 483 43.49 -29.16 98.70
N ILE A 484 43.82 -27.89 99.00
CA ILE A 484 42.86 -26.83 99.35
C ILE A 484 43.14 -25.56 98.52
N THR A 485 42.06 -24.91 98.07
CA THR A 485 41.97 -23.54 97.48
C THR A 485 42.78 -23.22 96.21
N LEU A 486 42.18 -22.41 95.32
CA LEU A 486 42.59 -21.01 95.21
C LEU A 486 41.44 -20.13 94.70
N THR A 487 41.40 -18.89 95.18
CA THR A 487 40.44 -17.86 94.74
C THR A 487 41.10 -16.84 93.84
N GLN A 488 40.33 -16.33 92.86
CA GLN A 488 40.48 -15.02 92.23
C GLN A 488 41.68 -14.80 91.28
N ILE A 489 41.37 -14.31 90.07
CA ILE A 489 42.27 -13.50 89.23
C ILE A 489 41.48 -12.23 88.86
N PRO A 490 42.03 -11.01 89.03
CA PRO A 490 41.28 -9.77 88.85
C PRO A 490 41.19 -9.30 87.38
N TYR A 491 40.19 -8.46 87.12
CA TYR A 491 39.95 -7.82 85.83
C TYR A 491 40.80 -6.54 85.68
N THR A 492 41.66 -6.46 84.67
CA THR A 492 42.49 -5.27 84.38
C THR A 492 41.92 -4.48 83.20
N GLY A 493 40.92 -3.64 83.46
CA GLY A 493 40.38 -2.66 82.51
C GLY A 493 40.52 -1.24 83.07
N LEU A 494 40.85 -0.27 82.21
CA LEU A 494 40.92 1.15 82.62
C LEU A 494 39.53 1.65 83.01
N ASP A 495 39.34 1.98 84.28
CA ASP A 495 38.24 2.85 84.72
C ASP A 495 38.70 4.31 84.63
N LEU A 496 38.27 5.00 83.57
CA LEU A 496 38.48 6.45 83.39
C LEU A 496 37.32 7.28 83.97
N GLY A 497 36.42 6.64 84.73
CA GLY A 497 35.24 7.24 85.34
C GLY A 497 34.24 7.80 84.32
N THR A 498 33.19 8.45 84.82
CA THR A 498 32.14 9.05 83.99
C THR A 498 32.69 10.11 83.03
N VAL A 499 33.66 10.91 83.47
CA VAL A 499 34.23 12.02 82.68
C VAL A 499 35.09 11.50 81.52
N GLY A 500 35.99 10.54 81.77
CA GLY A 500 36.81 9.96 80.69
C GLY A 500 35.99 9.08 79.75
N THR A 501 34.97 8.38 80.26
CA THR A 501 34.00 7.65 79.43
C THR A 501 33.22 8.59 78.51
N MET A 502 32.75 9.75 79.03
CA MET A 502 32.11 10.78 78.22
C MET A 502 33.08 11.36 77.18
N ALA A 503 34.33 11.66 77.54
CA ALA A 503 35.34 12.16 76.61
C ALA A 503 35.66 11.15 75.49
N TYR A 504 35.66 9.85 75.79
CA TYR A 504 35.82 8.77 74.82
C TYR A 504 34.64 8.69 73.83
N TYR A 505 33.39 8.76 74.31
CA TYR A 505 32.24 8.79 73.39
C TYR A 505 32.15 10.09 72.58
N PHE A 506 32.55 11.24 73.14
CA PHE A 506 32.65 12.49 72.39
C PHE A 506 33.75 12.46 71.33
N SER A 507 34.90 11.81 71.57
CA SER A 507 35.94 11.68 70.55
C SER A 507 35.53 10.74 69.41
N ILE A 508 34.82 9.64 69.70
CA ILE A 508 34.20 8.78 68.68
C ILE A 508 33.15 9.54 67.87
N LEU A 509 32.27 10.30 68.53
CA LEU A 509 31.24 11.09 67.84
C LEU A 509 31.86 12.16 66.93
N ALA A 510 32.89 12.87 67.41
CA ALA A 510 33.64 13.84 66.62
C ALA A 510 34.35 13.19 65.42
N PHE A 511 34.95 12.01 65.60
CA PHE A 511 35.59 11.26 64.52
C PHE A 511 34.57 10.75 63.48
N ALA A 512 33.40 10.27 63.90
CA ALA A 512 32.32 9.85 63.02
C ALA A 512 31.74 11.04 62.22
N LEU A 513 31.56 12.20 62.86
CA LEU A 513 31.14 13.43 62.18
C LEU A 513 32.20 13.92 61.19
N ALA A 514 33.49 13.93 61.56
CA ALA A 514 34.58 14.25 60.66
C ALA A 514 34.64 13.29 59.45
N ALA A 515 34.48 11.99 59.67
CA ALA A 515 34.45 10.98 58.60
C ALA A 515 33.24 11.16 57.67
N SER A 516 32.05 11.47 58.20
CA SER A 516 30.87 11.76 57.39
C SER A 516 30.97 13.07 56.59
N TYR A 517 31.59 14.11 57.17
CA TYR A 517 31.93 15.35 56.46
C TYR A 517 32.93 15.08 55.33
N LEU A 518 33.99 14.31 55.58
CA LEU A 518 34.95 13.90 54.56
C LEU A 518 34.27 13.10 53.44
N ALA A 519 33.37 12.17 53.81
CA ALA A 519 32.59 11.40 52.84
C ALA A 519 31.75 12.32 51.94
N VAL A 520 30.91 13.19 52.51
CA VAL A 520 30.06 14.10 51.73
C VAL A 520 30.87 15.07 50.86
N TYR A 521 32.02 15.56 51.36
CA TYR A 521 32.86 16.52 50.65
C TYR A 521 33.64 15.89 49.47
N TYR A 522 34.07 14.63 49.58
CA TYR A 522 34.87 13.95 48.54
C TYR A 522 34.10 12.91 47.70
N LEU A 523 32.86 12.55 48.07
CA LEU A 523 31.99 11.67 47.27
C LEU A 523 31.68 12.12 45.82
N PRO A 524 31.78 13.42 45.42
CA PRO A 524 31.67 13.78 44.00
C PRO A 524 32.73 13.15 43.09
N MET A 525 33.81 12.58 43.64
CA MET A 525 34.96 12.10 42.85
C MET A 525 34.88 10.62 42.42
N PHE A 526 34.07 9.77 43.07
CA PHE A 526 34.06 8.32 42.83
C PHE A 526 32.68 7.64 42.94
N ALA A 527 31.77 7.88 41.98
CA ALA A 527 30.54 7.07 41.82
C ALA A 527 30.02 6.99 40.36
N GLY A 528 30.91 6.97 39.37
CA GLY A 528 30.58 6.98 37.93
C GLY A 528 30.01 5.68 37.33
N ILE A 529 29.24 4.88 38.07
CA ILE A 529 28.63 3.64 37.54
C ILE A 529 27.22 3.93 37.03
N LYS A 530 27.03 3.90 35.70
CA LYS A 530 25.70 3.91 35.07
C LYS A 530 25.28 2.50 34.65
N ALA A 531 24.09 2.07 35.09
CA ALA A 531 23.27 1.11 34.36
C ALA A 531 22.27 1.86 33.45
N ARG A 532 21.99 1.26 32.29
CA ARG A 532 21.14 1.75 31.17
C ARG A 532 19.65 1.94 31.58
N VAL A 533 18.75 2.70 30.94
CA VAL A 533 18.62 3.56 29.71
C VAL A 533 17.19 4.21 29.76
N PRO A 534 16.73 5.22 28.96
CA PRO A 534 17.28 5.87 27.74
C PRO A 534 17.40 7.43 27.74
N ALA A 535 18.36 7.95 26.94
CA ALA A 535 18.29 9.14 26.04
C ALA A 535 17.90 10.56 26.60
N PRO A 536 18.07 11.68 25.84
CA PRO A 536 18.68 11.87 24.50
C PRO A 536 19.73 13.03 24.40
N VAL A 537 20.16 13.35 23.15
CA VAL A 537 20.72 14.65 22.65
C VAL A 537 22.25 14.95 22.77
N MET A 538 22.92 15.09 21.59
CA MET A 538 24.13 15.90 21.25
C MET A 538 25.49 15.63 21.98
N GLU A 539 26.67 15.88 21.40
CA GLU A 539 27.11 15.92 19.98
C GLU A 539 28.64 15.60 19.89
N ALA A 540 29.26 15.77 18.71
CA ALA A 540 30.67 15.47 18.36
C ALA A 540 31.73 16.28 19.18
N PRO A 541 33.07 15.97 19.13
CA PRO A 541 33.78 15.18 18.10
C PRO A 541 34.93 14.22 18.53
N MET A 542 35.43 13.47 17.52
CA MET A 542 36.81 13.00 17.21
C MET A 542 37.90 12.99 18.33
N GLN A 543 38.82 12.01 18.41
CA GLN A 543 39.77 11.64 17.36
C GLN A 543 40.42 10.22 17.48
N PHE A 544 41.06 9.81 16.37
CA PHE A 544 42.18 8.86 16.20
C PHE A 544 42.71 8.07 17.41
N ALA A 545 42.68 6.73 17.32
CA ALA A 545 43.85 5.85 17.02
C ALA A 545 43.53 4.38 17.38
N LYS A 546 44.23 3.33 16.91
CA LYS A 546 44.98 3.01 15.66
C LYS A 546 45.52 1.58 15.87
N SER A 547 45.45 0.69 14.86
CA SER A 547 46.03 -0.67 14.87
C SER A 547 45.42 -1.65 15.92
N VAL A 548 45.63 -2.97 15.88
CA VAL A 548 46.48 -3.82 15.00
C VAL A 548 45.61 -4.84 14.25
N ALA A 549 46.08 -5.33 13.09
CA ALA A 549 45.39 -6.33 12.29
C ALA A 549 45.58 -7.77 12.81
N ALA A 550 44.62 -8.65 12.48
CA ALA A 550 44.81 -10.09 12.41
C ALA A 550 44.06 -10.62 11.18
N SER A 551 44.80 -11.07 10.16
CA SER A 551 44.24 -11.53 8.87
C SER A 551 44.28 -13.04 8.75
N ILE A 552 43.13 -13.65 8.46
CA ILE A 552 43.03 -15.05 8.00
C ILE A 552 42.19 -15.04 6.71
N PRO A 553 42.71 -15.51 5.56
CA PRO A 553 42.00 -15.48 4.30
C PRO A 553 41.06 -16.68 4.13
N LEU A 554 39.94 -16.48 3.44
CA LEU A 554 39.11 -17.56 2.91
C LEU A 554 38.95 -17.44 1.39
N ARG A 555 38.75 -18.60 0.75
CA ARG A 555 39.17 -18.88 -0.62
C ARG A 555 38.04 -18.61 -1.62
N VAL A 556 38.30 -17.79 -2.63
CA VAL A 556 37.33 -17.44 -3.70
C VAL A 556 37.44 -18.43 -4.88
N PRO A 557 36.31 -18.90 -5.42
CA PRO A 557 36.20 -19.37 -6.80
C PRO A 557 35.59 -18.28 -7.70
N SER A 558 36.27 -17.98 -8.80
CA SER A 558 35.73 -17.31 -10.00
C SER A 558 34.54 -18.11 -10.60
N SER A 559 33.61 -17.57 -11.39
CA SER A 559 33.38 -16.20 -11.87
C SER A 559 32.04 -16.10 -12.62
N THR A 560 31.34 -14.97 -12.50
CA THR A 560 30.36 -14.51 -13.51
C THR A 560 30.29 -12.98 -13.52
N LYS A 561 30.55 -12.37 -14.69
CA LYS A 561 30.19 -10.95 -14.93
C LYS A 561 28.72 -10.90 -15.35
N LEU A 562 27.89 -10.15 -14.64
CA LEU A 562 26.64 -9.61 -15.17
C LEU A 562 26.60 -8.08 -14.97
N ALA A 563 25.71 -7.41 -15.70
CA ALA A 563 25.81 -5.98 -15.97
C ALA A 563 25.46 -5.06 -14.79
N LEU A 564 25.97 -3.82 -14.85
CA LEU A 564 25.55 -2.72 -14.00
C LEU A 564 24.08 -2.35 -14.30
N GLY A 565 23.16 -2.84 -13.47
CA GLY A 565 21.83 -2.27 -13.32
C GLY A 565 21.87 -1.04 -12.38
N SER A 566 21.03 -0.05 -12.63
CA SER A 566 21.03 1.19 -11.83
C SER A 566 20.66 0.93 -10.37
N LEU A 567 21.58 1.18 -9.44
CA LEU A 567 21.32 1.20 -8.01
C LEU A 567 20.79 2.60 -7.62
N THR A 568 19.47 2.78 -7.67
CA THR A 568 18.79 3.97 -7.13
C THR A 568 19.16 4.15 -5.67
N LYS A 569 19.79 5.28 -5.33
CA LYS A 569 20.43 5.48 -4.02
C LYS A 569 19.50 6.26 -3.10
N ASP A 570 18.45 5.59 -2.61
CA ASP A 570 17.50 6.18 -1.66
C ASP A 570 18.22 6.77 -0.45
N ALA A 571 18.21 8.10 -0.34
CA ALA A 571 18.87 8.85 0.71
C ALA A 571 17.85 9.25 1.78
N MET A 572 17.97 8.65 2.97
CA MET A 572 17.13 8.96 4.12
C MET A 572 17.78 10.02 4.99
N THR A 573 17.17 11.22 5.04
CA THR A 573 17.67 12.36 5.82
C THR A 573 16.71 12.70 6.96
N PHE A 574 17.22 12.70 8.18
CA PHE A 574 16.48 13.13 9.37
C PHE A 574 16.54 14.65 9.50
N ILE A 575 15.42 15.33 9.26
CA ILE A 575 15.32 16.78 9.43
C ILE A 575 14.85 17.05 10.87
N ARG A 576 15.68 17.74 11.65
CA ARG A 576 15.42 18.07 13.05
C ARG A 576 14.30 19.12 13.14
N SER A 577 13.31 18.91 14.01
CA SER A 577 12.27 19.92 14.24
C SER A 577 12.79 21.00 15.18
N GLU A 578 12.90 22.21 14.69
CA GLU A 578 12.76 23.40 15.52
C GLU A 578 11.30 23.49 16.00
N ASN A 579 11.02 24.24 17.07
CA ASN A 579 9.68 24.47 17.63
C ASN A 579 8.90 23.21 18.09
N GLY A 580 9.60 22.16 18.54
CA GLY A 580 9.07 21.18 19.50
C GLY A 580 8.01 20.19 18.99
N LYS A 581 7.93 19.91 17.69
CA LYS A 581 7.11 18.82 17.13
C LYS A 581 7.96 17.60 16.80
N ALA A 582 7.32 16.44 16.56
CA ALA A 582 8.00 15.19 16.24
C ALA A 582 8.82 15.32 14.94
N PRO A 583 10.02 14.71 14.86
CA PRO A 583 10.87 14.79 13.67
C PRO A 583 10.24 14.05 12.49
N ARG A 584 10.45 14.56 11.27
CA ARG A 584 9.99 13.93 10.02
C ARG A 584 11.16 13.32 9.26
N ILE A 585 10.95 12.11 8.76
CA ILE A 585 11.86 11.45 7.83
C ILE A 585 11.52 11.94 6.42
N VAL A 586 12.52 12.38 5.67
CA VAL A 586 12.38 12.63 4.23
C VAL A 586 13.27 11.65 3.48
N ILE A 587 12.66 10.88 2.58
CA ILE A 587 13.36 9.95 1.67
C ILE A 587 13.46 10.67 0.33
N ALA A 588 14.67 10.99 -0.09
CA ALA A 588 14.95 11.50 -1.43
C ALA A 588 15.40 10.33 -2.31
N ARG A 589 14.71 10.12 -3.43
CA ARG A 589 15.05 9.12 -4.44
C ARG A 589 15.66 9.81 -5.66
N SER A 590 16.84 9.34 -6.07
CA SER A 590 17.58 9.73 -7.27
C SER A 590 18.03 8.49 -8.03
#